data_AF-A0A529GEF4-F1
#
_entry.id   AF-A0A529GEF4-F1
#
_cell.length_a   1.000
_cell.length_b   1.000
_cell.length_c   1.000
_cell.angle_alpha   90.00
_cell.angle_beta   90.00
_cell.angle_gamma   90.00
#
_symmetry.space_group_name_H-M   'P 1'
#
loop_
_entity.id
_entity.type
_entity.pdbx_description
1 polymer ?
#
loop_
_entity_poly.entity_id
_entity_poly.type
_entity_poly.pdbx_seq_one_letter_code
_entity_poly.pdbx_strand_id
1 'polypeptide(L)'
;MLRLPYAFAGLLAVALPTASFAAAAPQSFKGEYTVSFLGLSVARATFSSRYDGDNYAINGTVSAAGLAKLFDDTKGTVSSKGTISGKQMRPAAFRADYTSGKKASVV
;
A
#
# COMPACT_ATOMS: atom_id res chain seq x y z
N MET A 1 -64.50 3.29 43.91
CA MET A 1 -64.16 4.62 43.39
C MET A 1 -62.83 4.51 42.64
N LEU A 2 -62.87 4.84 41.35
CA LEU A 2 -61.80 5.08 40.36
C LEU A 2 -60.61 4.10 40.26
N ARG A 3 -60.61 3.33 39.15
CA ARG A 3 -59.42 2.73 38.53
C ARG A 3 -58.64 3.81 37.78
N LEU A 4 -57.30 3.78 37.77
CA LEU A 4 -56.48 3.46 36.60
C LEU A 4 -54.97 3.72 36.91
N PRO A 5 -54.07 2.80 36.50
CA PRO A 5 -52.63 2.84 36.74
C PRO A 5 -51.91 3.62 35.64
N TYR A 6 -50.81 4.29 35.98
CA TYR A 6 -49.85 4.75 34.99
C TYR A 6 -48.44 4.35 35.40
N ALA A 7 -48.05 3.22 34.81
CA ALA A 7 -46.67 2.84 34.61
C ALA A 7 -45.88 4.05 34.07
N PHE A 8 -45.01 4.60 34.90
CA PHE A 8 -43.91 5.45 34.45
C PHE A 8 -42.66 4.59 34.38
N ALA A 9 -42.71 3.56 33.55
CA ALA A 9 -41.51 2.89 33.05
C ALA A 9 -40.88 3.85 32.03
N GLY A 10 -40.04 4.76 32.51
CA GLY A 10 -39.25 5.65 31.66
C GLY A 10 -38.31 4.81 30.80
N LEU A 11 -38.69 4.63 29.53
CA LEU A 11 -37.84 4.02 28.52
C LEU A 11 -36.69 5.00 28.22
N LEU A 12 -35.56 4.82 28.90
CA LEU A 12 -34.33 5.54 28.59
C LEU A 12 -33.77 4.96 27.28
N ALA A 13 -34.14 5.56 26.16
CA ALA A 13 -33.54 5.26 24.87
C ALA A 13 -32.07 5.71 24.89
N VAL A 14 -31.16 4.76 25.12
CA VAL A 14 -29.72 4.97 24.91
C VAL A 14 -29.53 5.19 23.42
N ALA A 15 -29.35 6.44 23.01
CA ALA A 15 -28.85 6.80 21.70
C ALA A 15 -27.41 6.29 21.61
N LEU A 16 -27.22 5.08 21.07
CA LEU A 16 -25.92 4.57 20.69
C LEU A 16 -25.33 5.54 19.66
N PRO A 17 -24.15 6.15 19.90
CA PRO A 17 -23.49 6.91 18.87
C PRO A 17 -23.17 5.95 17.72
N THR A 18 -23.85 6.12 16.58
CA THR A 18 -23.42 5.51 15.32
C THR A 18 -22.08 6.14 14.97
N ALA A 19 -20.99 5.49 15.39
CA ALA A 19 -19.66 5.85 14.98
C ALA A 19 -19.59 5.65 13.46
N SER A 20 -19.78 6.73 12.72
CA SER A 20 -19.49 6.75 11.29
C SER A 20 -18.00 6.50 11.14
N PHE A 21 -17.63 5.30 10.70
CA PHE A 21 -16.29 5.01 10.25
C PHE A 21 -16.06 5.82 8.97
N ALA A 22 -15.49 7.01 9.11
CA ALA A 22 -14.99 7.75 7.96
C ALA A 22 -13.94 6.87 7.28
N ALA A 23 -14.15 6.56 5.99
CA ALA A 23 -13.16 5.88 5.20
C ALA A 23 -11.85 6.69 5.24
N ALA A 24 -10.75 6.04 5.60
CA ALA A 24 -9.45 6.70 5.65
C ALA A 24 -9.16 7.32 4.27
N ALA A 25 -8.77 8.60 4.26
CA ALA A 25 -8.44 9.29 3.03
C ALA A 25 -7.30 8.56 2.31
N PRO A 26 -7.31 8.50 0.96
CA PRO A 26 -6.28 7.79 0.22
C PRO A 26 -4.88 8.28 0.60
N GLN A 27 -4.03 7.36 1.05
CA GLN A 27 -2.66 7.67 1.44
C GLN A 27 -1.69 7.25 0.35
N SER A 28 -0.71 8.09 0.04
CA SER A 28 0.34 7.76 -0.91
C SER A 28 1.72 8.02 -0.33
N PHE A 29 2.62 7.07 -0.54
CA PHE A 29 4.01 7.18 -0.11
C PHE A 29 4.92 6.98 -1.32
N LYS A 30 5.94 7.83 -1.42
CA LYS A 30 6.98 7.72 -2.43
C LYS A 30 8.34 7.74 -1.75
N GLY A 31 9.16 6.74 -2.03
CA GLY A 31 10.55 6.62 -1.59
C GLY A 31 11.48 6.61 -2.79
N GLU A 32 12.58 7.33 -2.68
CA GLU A 32 13.69 7.30 -3.64
C GLU A 32 14.94 6.83 -2.91
N TYR A 33 15.57 5.79 -3.45
CA TYR A 33 16.71 5.11 -2.86
C TYR A 33 17.87 5.12 -3.82
N THR A 34 19.07 5.35 -3.29
CA THR A 34 20.32 5.26 -4.04
C THR A 34 21.21 4.25 -3.35
N VAL A 35 21.69 3.27 -4.11
CA VAL A 35 22.68 2.32 -3.65
C VAL A 35 24.05 2.82 -4.08
N SER A 36 24.99 2.88 -3.13
CA SER A 36 26.36 3.30 -3.38
C SER A 36 27.35 2.23 -2.96
N PHE A 37 28.46 2.16 -3.68
CA PHE A 37 29.61 1.34 -3.38
C PHE A 37 30.85 2.23 -3.41
N LEU A 38 31.61 2.25 -2.31
CA LEU A 38 32.79 3.13 -2.15
C LEU A 38 32.49 4.63 -2.43
N GLY A 39 31.28 5.09 -2.08
CA GLY A 39 30.85 6.48 -2.33
C GLY A 39 30.34 6.76 -3.74
N LEU A 40 30.43 5.80 -4.66
CA LEU A 40 29.93 5.91 -6.03
C LEU A 40 28.54 5.29 -6.13
N SER A 41 27.58 6.00 -6.73
CA SER A 41 26.25 5.44 -6.98
C SER A 41 26.33 4.33 -8.03
N VAL A 42 25.80 3.16 -7.68
CA VAL A 42 25.76 1.97 -8.54
C VAL A 42 24.35 1.58 -8.94
N ALA A 43 23.33 1.98 -8.17
CA ALA A 43 21.94 1.77 -8.54
C ALA A 43 21.02 2.85 -7.95
N ARG A 44 19.86 3.03 -8.57
CA ARG A 44 18.76 3.83 -8.07
C ARG A 44 17.49 2.99 -8.06
N ALA A 45 16.70 3.13 -7.01
CA ALA A 45 15.37 2.56 -6.92
C ALA A 45 14.34 3.62 -6.53
N THR A 46 13.14 3.50 -7.07
CA THR A 46 12.00 4.31 -6.67
C THR A 46 10.87 3.38 -6.29
N PHE A 47 10.18 3.69 -5.21
CA PHE A 47 9.03 2.96 -4.73
C PHE A 47 7.88 3.93 -4.53
N SER A 48 6.71 3.60 -5.07
CA SER A 48 5.48 4.33 -4.81
C SER A 48 4.42 3.35 -4.34
N SER A 49 3.70 3.73 -3.31
CA SER A 49 2.56 2.99 -2.80
C SER A 49 1.38 3.92 -2.63
N ARG A 50 0.19 3.40 -2.93
CA ARG A 50 -1.08 4.07 -2.74
C ARG A 50 -2.03 3.12 -2.02
N TYR A 51 -2.67 3.63 -0.98
CA TYR A 51 -3.63 2.93 -0.15
C TYR A 51 -4.95 3.68 -0.22
N ASP A 52 -6.04 2.97 -0.51
CA ASP A 52 -7.40 3.51 -0.62
C ASP A 52 -8.35 2.56 0.11
N GLY A 53 -8.66 2.89 1.36
CA GLY A 53 -9.28 1.95 2.29
C GLY A 53 -8.44 0.69 2.46
N ASP A 54 -9.04 -0.47 2.17
CA ASP A 54 -8.37 -1.77 2.21
C ASP A 54 -7.58 -2.07 0.93
N ASN A 55 -7.73 -1.28 -0.14
CA ASN A 55 -7.03 -1.54 -1.40
C ASN A 55 -5.63 -0.95 -1.36
N TYR A 56 -4.66 -1.68 -1.91
CA TYR A 56 -3.30 -1.19 -2.09
C TYR A 56 -2.82 -1.35 -3.52
N ALA A 57 -1.98 -0.41 -3.95
CA ALA A 57 -1.22 -0.49 -5.18
C ALA A 57 0.23 -0.05 -4.91
N ILE A 58 1.17 -0.92 -5.22
CA ILE A 58 2.60 -0.72 -5.03
C ILE A 58 3.28 -0.84 -6.39
N ASN A 59 4.14 0.12 -6.71
CA ASN A 59 5.01 0.09 -7.88
C ASN A 59 6.44 0.43 -7.47
N GLY A 60 7.39 -0.40 -7.87
CA GLY A 60 8.81 -0.20 -7.69
C GLY A 60 9.53 -0.22 -9.03
N THR A 61 10.56 0.60 -9.17
CA THR A 61 11.48 0.57 -10.31
C THR A 61 12.90 0.54 -9.77
N VAL A 62 13.77 -0.25 -10.39
CA VAL A 62 15.20 -0.29 -10.11
C VAL A 62 15.98 -0.11 -11.41
N SER A 63 17.10 0.60 -11.34
CA SER A 63 17.98 0.80 -12.48
C SER A 63 19.43 0.93 -12.03
N ALA A 64 20.36 0.42 -12.83
CA ALA A 64 21.78 0.68 -12.65
C ALA A 64 22.08 2.18 -12.74
N ALA A 65 23.12 2.65 -12.06
CA ALA A 65 23.56 4.03 -12.02
C ALA A 65 25.09 4.16 -12.12
N GLY A 66 25.57 5.35 -12.49
CA GLY A 66 27.00 5.65 -12.58
C GLY A 66 27.75 4.74 -13.57
N LEU A 67 28.93 4.27 -13.17
CA LEU A 67 29.77 3.38 -13.97
C LEU A 67 29.14 2.00 -14.18
N ALA A 68 28.23 1.56 -13.30
CA ALA A 68 27.58 0.26 -13.44
C ALA A 68 26.77 0.16 -14.74
N LYS A 69 26.20 1.28 -15.23
CA LYS A 69 25.51 1.32 -16.55
C LYS A 69 26.42 1.00 -17.74
N LEU A 70 27.72 1.25 -17.65
CA LEU A 70 28.64 0.95 -18.74
C LEU A 70 28.84 -0.57 -18.91
N PHE A 71 28.66 -1.32 -17.82
CA PHE A 71 28.85 -2.77 -17.79
C PHE A 71 27.54 -3.54 -17.86
N ASP A 72 26.43 -2.97 -17.37
CA ASP A 72 25.15 -3.64 -17.30
C ASP A 72 23.96 -2.66 -17.33
N ASP A 73 23.01 -2.88 -18.26
CA ASP A 73 21.76 -2.12 -18.40
C ASP A 73 20.63 -2.69 -17.53
N THR A 74 20.99 -3.18 -16.35
CA THR A 74 20.03 -3.74 -15.40
C THR A 74 18.92 -2.73 -15.12
N LYS A 75 17.69 -3.15 -15.40
CA LYS A 75 16.47 -2.43 -15.06
C LYS A 75 15.39 -3.40 -14.63
N GLY A 76 14.61 -3.01 -13.64
CA GLY A 76 13.47 -3.80 -13.20
C GLY A 76 12.30 -2.94 -12.80
N THR A 77 11.11 -3.46 -13.00
CA THR A 77 9.86 -2.92 -12.51
C THR A 77 9.13 -4.00 -11.75
N VAL A 78 8.62 -3.66 -10.57
CA VAL A 78 7.75 -4.52 -9.78
C VAL A 78 6.44 -3.79 -9.55
N SER A 79 5.33 -4.48 -9.68
CA SER A 79 4.02 -3.97 -9.35
C SER A 79 3.24 -5.03 -8.56
N SER A 80 2.55 -4.59 -7.53
CA SER A 80 1.64 -5.42 -6.75
C SER A 80 0.38 -4.64 -6.44
N LYS A 81 -0.77 -5.26 -6.67
CA LYS A 81 -2.08 -4.68 -6.35
C LYS A 81 -2.92 -5.72 -5.64
N GLY A 82 -3.71 -5.29 -4.66
CA GLY A 82 -4.54 -6.20 -3.90
C GLY A 82 -5.26 -5.49 -2.78
N THR A 83 -5.62 -6.27 -1.76
CA THR A 83 -6.29 -5.77 -0.56
C THR A 83 -5.49 -6.10 0.70
N ILE A 84 -5.70 -5.33 1.75
CA ILE A 84 -5.15 -5.55 3.08
C ILE A 84 -6.32 -6.03 3.94
N SER A 85 -6.17 -7.16 4.60
CA SER A 85 -7.15 -7.68 5.54
C SER A 85 -6.48 -7.89 6.90
N GLY A 86 -6.77 -7.00 7.85
CA GLY A 86 -6.09 -6.96 9.14
C GLY A 86 -4.59 -6.70 8.99
N LYS A 87 -3.76 -7.70 9.30
CA LYS A 87 -2.29 -7.63 9.19
C LYS A 87 -1.73 -8.35 7.96
N GLN A 88 -2.59 -8.80 7.05
CA GLN A 88 -2.21 -9.59 5.89
C GLN A 88 -2.46 -8.83 4.60
N MET A 89 -1.46 -8.83 3.71
CA MET A 89 -1.65 -8.40 2.32
C MET A 89 -2.15 -9.58 1.48
N ARG A 90 -3.22 -9.35 0.71
CA ARG A 90 -3.82 -10.29 -0.23
C ARG A 90 -3.63 -9.76 -1.65
N PRO A 91 -2.51 -10.08 -2.32
CA PRO A 91 -2.26 -9.66 -3.69
C PRO A 91 -3.29 -10.30 -4.63
N ALA A 92 -3.94 -9.46 -5.44
CA ALA A 92 -4.80 -9.89 -6.54
C ALA A 92 -4.01 -9.97 -7.85
N ALA A 93 -3.00 -9.11 -8.01
CA ALA A 93 -2.09 -9.12 -9.14
C ALA A 93 -0.67 -8.79 -8.66
N PHE A 94 0.30 -9.54 -9.18
CA PHE A 94 1.72 -9.31 -8.99
C PHE A 94 2.40 -9.43 -10.34
N ARG A 95 3.33 -8.53 -10.63
CA ARG A 95 4.17 -8.58 -11.83
C ARG A 95 5.53 -8.00 -11.52
N ALA A 96 6.58 -8.76 -11.78
CA ALA A 96 7.95 -8.33 -11.71
C ALA A 96 8.63 -8.56 -13.07
N ASP A 97 8.91 -7.48 -13.79
CA ASP A 97 9.71 -7.50 -15.00
C ASP A 97 11.12 -7.08 -14.63
N TYR A 98 12.14 -7.89 -14.93
CA TYR A 98 13.52 -7.52 -14.69
C TYR A 98 14.42 -7.93 -15.85
N THR A 99 15.37 -7.06 -16.17
CA THR A 99 16.45 -7.31 -17.12
C THR A 99 17.75 -7.35 -16.34
N SER A 100 18.45 -8.47 -16.41
CA SER A 100 19.82 -8.63 -15.90
C SER A 100 20.76 -8.75 -17.10
N GLY A 101 21.59 -7.75 -17.36
CA GLY A 101 22.41 -7.69 -18.56
C GLY A 101 21.58 -7.80 -19.83
N LYS A 102 21.73 -8.90 -20.59
CA LYS A 102 20.99 -9.16 -21.85
C LYS A 102 19.76 -10.07 -21.69
N LYS A 103 19.45 -10.53 -20.47
CA LYS A 103 18.38 -11.51 -20.23
C LYS A 103 17.19 -10.84 -19.57
N ALA A 104 16.06 -10.84 -20.26
CA ALA A 104 14.77 -10.41 -19.72
C ALA A 104 14.08 -11.59 -19.01
N SER A 105 13.49 -11.33 -17.86
CA SER A 105 12.68 -12.28 -17.08
C SER A 105 11.45 -11.59 -16.54
N VAL A 106 10.35 -12.34 -16.45
CA VAL A 106 9.05 -11.88 -15.95
C VAL A 106 8.52 -12.93 -14.99
N VAL A 107 8.03 -12.48 -13.82
CA VAL A 107 7.40 -13.31 -12.79
C VAL A 107 6.06 -12.70 -12.38
#